data_AF-A0A0C9T4J3-F1
#
_entry.id   AF-A0A0C9T4J3-F1
#
_cell.length_a   1.000
_cell.length_b   1.000
_cell.length_c   1.000
_cell.angle_alpha   90.00
_cell.angle_beta   90.00
_cell.angle_gamma   90.00
#
_symmetry.space_group_name_H-M   'P 1'
#
loop_
_entity.id
_entity.type
_entity.pdbx_description
1 polymer ?
#
loop_
_entity_poly.entity_id
_entity_poly.type
_entity_poly.pdbx_seq_one_letter_code
_entity_poly.pdbx_strand_id
1 'polypeptide(L)'
;EPSPPNSPIEEEEFKGPVISTITGQFKCKIFLKVQHGQWKSLGGGKLILYHQQPTNVKQLVVESESKDKGVLISTIVLTDGVERVGKTGVAIELSDKGSRTGIVYMIQLRNETSASGLFDSLLAGSDRA
;
A
#
# COMPACT_ATOMS: atom_id res chain seq x y z
N GLU A 1 -31.33 -22.58 -26.07
CA GLU A 1 -30.05 -21.81 -26.04
C GLU A 1 -29.32 -22.03 -24.72
N PRO A 2 -27.98 -21.93 -24.66
CA PRO A 2 -27.28 -21.90 -23.37
C PRO A 2 -27.49 -20.53 -22.71
N SER A 3 -27.95 -20.56 -21.46
CA SER A 3 -28.14 -19.36 -20.63
C SER A 3 -26.84 -18.55 -20.49
N PRO A 4 -26.91 -17.22 -20.34
CA PRO A 4 -25.73 -16.41 -20.07
C PRO A 4 -25.03 -16.86 -18.77
N PRO A 5 -23.70 -16.70 -18.68
CA PRO A 5 -22.94 -17.09 -17.50
C PRO A 5 -23.48 -16.36 -16.26
N ASN A 6 -23.51 -17.07 -15.12
CA ASN A 6 -23.88 -16.49 -13.83
C ASN A 6 -23.07 -15.20 -13.59
N SER A 7 -23.74 -14.16 -13.08
CA SER A 7 -23.13 -12.91 -12.64
C SER A 7 -21.95 -13.18 -11.68
N PRO A 8 -20.92 -12.31 -11.66
CA PRO A 8 -19.79 -12.44 -10.74
C PRO A 8 -20.30 -12.64 -9.32
N ILE A 9 -19.90 -13.74 -8.70
CA ILE A 9 -20.23 -14.06 -7.32
C ILE A 9 -19.40 -13.07 -6.50
N GLU A 10 -20.06 -12.21 -5.74
CA GLU A 10 -19.39 -11.33 -4.78
C GLU A 10 -18.59 -12.23 -3.83
N GLU A 11 -17.26 -12.12 -3.83
CA GLU A 11 -16.40 -12.99 -3.02
C GLU A 11 -16.82 -12.86 -1.55
N GLU A 12 -17.22 -13.98 -0.94
CA GLU A 12 -17.69 -13.97 0.44
C GLU A 12 -16.59 -13.41 1.36
N GLU A 13 -16.87 -12.28 2.03
CA GLU A 13 -15.96 -11.74 3.03
C GLU A 13 -15.63 -12.81 4.08
N PHE A 14 -14.34 -13.04 4.33
CA PHE A 14 -13.89 -14.02 5.30
C PHE A 14 -14.41 -13.67 6.72
N LYS A 15 -15.27 -14.54 7.28
CA LYS A 15 -15.92 -14.33 8.59
C LYS A 15 -15.17 -14.91 9.79
N GLY A 16 -13.99 -15.50 9.57
CA GLY A 16 -13.19 -16.11 10.63
C GLY A 16 -12.31 -15.10 11.39
N PRO A 17 -11.59 -15.54 12.44
CA PRO A 17 -10.65 -14.69 13.15
C PRO A 17 -9.51 -14.22 12.23
N VAL A 18 -9.18 -12.94 12.28
CA VAL A 18 -8.10 -12.32 11.51
C VAL A 18 -6.96 -11.92 12.44
N ILE A 19 -5.74 -12.33 12.11
CA ILE A 19 -4.53 -12.00 12.87
C ILE A 19 -3.73 -10.96 12.08
N SER A 20 -3.45 -9.81 12.69
CA SER A 20 -2.59 -8.78 12.12
C SER A 20 -1.17 -8.86 12.71
N THR A 21 -0.16 -8.97 11.85
CA THR A 21 1.26 -9.04 12.24
C THR A 21 2.08 -7.96 11.55
N ILE A 22 3.11 -7.44 12.22
CA ILE A 22 4.06 -6.51 11.59
C ILE A 22 5.05 -7.33 10.75
N THR A 23 5.07 -7.08 9.45
CA THR A 23 5.95 -7.80 8.50
C THR A 23 7.12 -6.97 8.02
N GLY A 24 7.11 -5.65 8.24
CA GLY A 24 8.22 -4.79 7.86
C GLY A 24 8.17 -3.43 8.53
N GLN A 25 9.35 -2.83 8.72
CA GLN A 25 9.50 -1.46 9.19
C GLN A 25 10.60 -0.76 8.40
N PHE A 26 10.30 0.42 7.86
CA PHE A 26 11.21 1.13 6.98
C PHE A 26 11.28 2.61 7.35
N LYS A 27 12.48 3.19 7.27
CA LYS A 27 12.63 4.66 7.23
C LYS A 27 12.41 5.14 5.81
N CYS A 28 11.61 6.18 5.65
CA CYS A 28 11.19 6.65 4.34
C CYS A 28 11.00 8.17 4.29
N LYS A 29 10.92 8.70 3.07
CA LYS A 29 10.43 10.04 2.79
C LYS A 29 9.19 9.94 1.92
N ILE A 30 8.14 10.69 2.29
CA ILE A 30 6.84 10.63 1.61
C ILE A 30 6.69 11.82 0.66
N PHE A 31 6.13 11.55 -0.51
CA PHE A 31 5.78 12.56 -1.49
C PHE A 31 4.36 12.34 -2.01
N LEU A 32 3.58 13.41 -2.16
CA LEU A 32 2.26 13.41 -2.80
C LEU A 32 2.41 13.70 -4.29
N LYS A 33 1.76 12.93 -5.16
CA LYS A 33 1.60 13.27 -6.58
C LYS A 33 0.61 14.43 -6.69
N VAL A 34 1.07 15.58 -7.17
CA VAL A 34 0.22 16.76 -7.41
C VAL A 34 -0.09 16.89 -8.91
N GLN A 35 -0.81 17.95 -9.28
CA GLN A 35 -1.16 18.23 -10.68
C GLN A 35 0.07 18.21 -11.60
N HIS A 36 -0.14 17.76 -12.85
CA HIS A 36 0.90 17.59 -13.87
C HIS A 36 1.99 16.54 -13.54
N GLY A 37 1.74 15.64 -12.57
CA GLY A 37 2.65 14.54 -12.26
C GLY A 37 3.89 14.93 -11.45
N GLN A 38 3.90 16.11 -10.85
CA GLN A 38 4.97 16.54 -9.95
C GLN A 38 4.84 15.89 -8.56
N TRP A 39 5.95 15.80 -7.84
CA TRP A 39 6.02 15.20 -6.50
C TRP A 39 6.25 16.27 -5.43
N LYS A 40 5.31 16.44 -4.50
CA LYS A 40 5.43 17.35 -3.35
C LYS A 40 5.87 16.58 -2.12
N SER A 41 7.02 16.95 -1.54
CA SER A 41 7.52 16.34 -0.29
C SER A 41 6.59 16.62 0.89
N LEU A 42 6.23 15.57 1.63
CA LEU A 42 5.47 15.66 2.88
C LEU A 42 6.32 15.48 4.13
N GLY A 43 7.52 14.91 4.01
CA GLY A 43 8.46 14.77 5.13
C GLY A 43 9.03 13.36 5.26
N GLY A 44 9.91 13.21 6.26
CA GLY A 44 10.42 11.91 6.68
C GLY A 44 9.43 11.18 7.58
N GLY A 45 9.44 9.85 7.51
CA GLY A 45 8.54 9.02 8.29
C GLY A 45 9.05 7.60 8.51
N LYS A 46 8.45 6.94 9.49
CA LYS A 46 8.62 5.51 9.74
C LYS A 46 7.39 4.77 9.20
N LEU A 47 7.61 3.94 8.19
CA LEU A 47 6.61 3.03 7.65
C LEU A 47 6.58 1.75 8.49
N ILE A 48 5.38 1.31 8.86
CA ILE A 48 5.08 0.02 9.46
C ILE A 48 4.11 -0.70 8.53
N LEU A 49 4.50 -1.90 8.07
CA LEU A 49 3.68 -2.75 7.23
C LEU A 49 3.05 -3.84 8.10
N TYR A 50 1.72 -3.90 8.07
CA TYR A 50 0.92 -4.93 8.69
C TYR A 50 0.40 -5.89 7.63
N HIS A 51 0.39 -7.17 7.96
CA HIS A 51 -0.19 -8.22 7.15
C HIS A 51 -1.22 -8.99 7.99
N GLN A 52 -2.42 -9.08 7.44
CA GLN A 52 -3.53 -9.81 8.01
C GLN A 52 -3.65 -11.20 7.39
N GLN A 53 -3.72 -12.23 8.23
CA GLN A 53 -3.97 -13.60 7.81
C GLN A 53 -5.32 -14.09 8.36
N PRO A 54 -6.07 -14.90 7.59
CA PRO A 54 -5.73 -15.46 6.27
C PRO A 54 -6.13 -14.58 5.07
N THR A 55 -6.69 -13.38 5.30
CA THR A 55 -7.25 -12.52 4.24
C THR A 55 -6.22 -11.91 3.28
N ASN A 56 -4.92 -12.03 3.58
CA ASN A 56 -3.82 -11.40 2.84
C ASN A 56 -3.93 -9.87 2.71
N VAL A 57 -4.69 -9.22 3.60
CA VAL A 57 -4.84 -7.76 3.61
C VAL A 57 -3.56 -7.13 4.13
N LYS A 58 -3.07 -6.13 3.40
CA LYS A 58 -1.88 -5.37 3.77
C LYS A 58 -2.27 -3.95 4.11
N GLN A 59 -1.94 -3.55 5.33
CA GLN A 59 -2.14 -2.19 5.80
C GLN A 59 -0.79 -1.52 5.98
N LEU A 60 -0.69 -0.33 5.41
CA LEU A 60 0.50 0.50 5.50
C LEU A 60 0.19 1.71 6.37
N VAL A 61 1.01 1.90 7.40
CA VAL A 61 0.95 3.05 8.29
C VAL A 61 2.29 3.78 8.22
N VAL A 62 2.26 5.09 8.00
CA VAL A 62 3.45 5.95 8.06
C VAL A 62 3.28 6.97 9.16
N GLU A 63 4.17 6.90 10.14
CA GLU A 63 4.27 7.88 11.22
C GLU A 63 5.28 8.97 10.84
N SER A 64 4.91 10.23 11.05
CA SER A 64 5.79 11.38 10.82
C SER A 64 6.94 11.38 11.83
N GLU A 65 8.15 11.70 11.36
CA GLU A 65 9.29 12.00 12.23
C GLU A 65 9.25 13.44 12.79
N SER A 66 8.23 14.24 12.46
CA SER A 66 8.04 15.59 13.03
C SER A 66 7.74 15.55 14.54
N LYS A 67 7.94 16.68 15.22
CA LYS A 67 7.71 16.80 16.67
C LYS A 67 6.28 16.43 17.09
N ASP A 68 5.31 16.65 16.20
CA ASP A 68 3.90 16.39 16.44
C ASP A 68 3.52 14.91 16.27
N LYS A 69 4.45 14.05 15.79
CA LYS A 69 4.30 12.59 15.60
C LYS A 69 3.00 12.12 14.94
N GLY A 70 2.42 12.94 14.05
CA GLY A 70 1.18 12.61 13.35
C GLY A 70 1.33 11.44 12.37
N VAL A 71 0.21 10.78 12.06
CA VAL A 71 0.15 9.76 11.00
C VAL A 71 0.05 10.47 9.64
N LEU A 72 1.00 10.20 8.73
CA LEU A 72 1.00 10.75 7.37
C LEU A 72 0.13 9.93 6.42
N ILE A 73 0.16 8.60 6.56
CA ILE A 73 -0.58 7.66 5.72
C ILE A 73 -1.11 6.54 6.60
N SER A 74 -2.37 6.16 6.45
CA SER A 74 -2.93 4.92 6.99
C SER A 74 -3.96 4.39 5.99
N THR A 75 -3.60 3.35 5.25
CA THR A 75 -4.44 2.79 4.19
C THR A 75 -4.27 1.28 4.07
N ILE A 76 -5.33 0.62 3.63
CA ILE A 76 -5.23 -0.70 3.03
C ILE A 76 -4.67 -0.52 1.62
N VAL A 77 -3.72 -1.35 1.24
CA VAL A 77 -3.05 -1.29 -0.06
C VAL A 77 -3.74 -2.24 -1.02
N LEU A 78 -4.24 -1.69 -2.13
CA LEU A 78 -4.71 -2.49 -3.25
C LEU A 78 -3.51 -2.83 -4.13
N THR A 79 -3.33 -4.12 -4.42
CA THR A 79 -2.10 -4.59 -5.08
C THR A 79 -1.96 -4.02 -6.49
N ASP A 80 -3.05 -3.76 -7.18
CA ASP A 80 -3.12 -3.09 -8.49
C ASP A 80 -2.76 -1.58 -8.44
N GLY A 81 -2.78 -0.98 -7.25
CA GLY A 81 -2.39 0.41 -6.99
C GLY A 81 -0.93 0.60 -6.59
N VAL A 82 -0.09 -0.43 -6.69
CA VAL A 82 1.34 -0.40 -6.30
C VAL A 82 2.25 -0.39 -7.54
N GLU A 83 3.20 0.54 -7.58
CA GLU A 83 4.16 0.69 -8.68
C GLU A 83 5.57 1.06 -8.21
N ARG A 84 6.59 0.72 -9.02
CA ARG A 84 7.97 1.16 -8.82
C ARG A 84 8.19 2.53 -9.47
N VAL A 85 8.82 3.45 -8.73
CA VAL A 85 9.17 4.78 -9.23
C VAL A 85 10.66 5.05 -9.00
N GLY A 86 11.44 5.05 -10.09
CA GLY A 86 12.89 5.17 -10.01
C GLY A 86 13.55 4.03 -9.21
N LYS A 87 14.75 4.30 -8.69
CA LYS A 87 15.55 3.27 -7.98
C LYS A 87 15.08 2.97 -6.56
N THR A 88 14.57 3.98 -5.87
CA THR A 88 14.26 3.88 -4.43
C THR A 88 12.81 4.22 -4.08
N GLY A 89 11.97 4.52 -5.07
CA GLY A 89 10.57 4.87 -4.86
C GLY A 89 9.63 3.70 -5.10
N VAL A 90 8.62 3.61 -4.24
CA VAL A 90 7.42 2.78 -4.42
C VAL A 90 6.22 3.71 -4.34
N ALA A 91 5.42 3.77 -5.40
CA ALA A 91 4.16 4.51 -5.40
C ALA A 91 3.01 3.61 -4.97
N ILE A 92 2.10 4.18 -4.17
CA ILE A 92 0.84 3.57 -3.77
C ILE A 92 -0.31 4.53 -4.04
N GLU A 93 -1.41 4.02 -4.53
CA GLU A 93 -2.68 4.74 -4.61
C GLU A 93 -3.51 4.48 -3.35
N LEU A 94 -4.05 5.54 -2.74
CA LEU A 94 -4.95 5.39 -1.59
C LEU A 94 -6.27 4.73 -2.02
N SER A 95 -6.79 3.88 -1.13
CA SER A 95 -8.12 3.30 -1.26
C SER A 95 -9.08 3.88 -0.22
N ASP A 96 -10.34 4.02 -0.62
CA ASP A 96 -11.48 4.26 0.28
C ASP A 96 -12.47 3.12 0.07
N LYS A 97 -12.64 2.26 1.08
CA LYS A 97 -13.51 1.07 1.04
C LYS A 97 -13.29 0.20 -0.20
N GLY A 98 -12.02 -0.05 -0.55
CA GLY A 98 -11.65 -0.86 -1.71
C GLY A 98 -11.72 -0.12 -3.06
N SER A 99 -12.19 1.13 -3.10
CA SER A 99 -12.20 1.95 -4.30
C SER A 99 -10.97 2.85 -4.37
N ARG A 100 -10.39 2.97 -5.57
CA ARG A 100 -9.27 3.88 -5.86
C ARG A 100 -9.70 5.33 -5.74
N THR A 101 -8.89 6.14 -5.06
CA THR A 101 -9.17 7.56 -4.82
C THR A 101 -8.51 8.50 -5.84
N GLY A 102 -7.55 8.01 -6.65
CA GLY A 102 -6.68 8.84 -7.49
C GLY A 102 -5.55 9.54 -6.72
N ILE A 103 -5.52 9.45 -5.38
CA ILE A 103 -4.49 10.08 -4.55
C ILE A 103 -3.28 9.14 -4.47
N VAL A 104 -2.18 9.53 -5.09
CA VAL A 104 -0.96 8.72 -5.17
C VAL A 104 0.14 9.28 -4.28
N TYR A 105 0.67 8.43 -3.40
CA TYR A 105 1.87 8.71 -2.62
C TYR A 105 3.06 7.93 -3.13
N MET A 106 4.23 8.58 -3.23
CA MET A 106 5.50 7.91 -3.39
C MET A 106 6.20 7.80 -2.04
N ILE A 107 6.56 6.57 -1.68
CA ILE A 107 7.39 6.20 -0.55
C ILE A 107 8.82 6.02 -1.06
N GLN A 108 9.69 6.95 -0.73
CA GLN A 108 11.10 6.88 -1.08
C GLN A 108 11.90 6.25 0.07
N LEU A 109 12.61 5.16 -0.21
CA LEU A 109 13.46 4.46 0.74
C LEU A 109 14.94 4.82 0.57
N ARG A 110 15.77 4.40 1.52
CA ARG A 110 17.21 4.74 1.56
C ARG A 110 18.00 4.14 0.40
N ASN A 111 17.64 2.93 -0.03
CA ASN A 111 18.33 2.18 -1.07
C ASN A 111 17.38 1.29 -1.86
N GLU A 112 17.88 0.80 -2.98
CA GLU A 112 17.10 0.00 -3.93
C GLU A 112 16.65 -1.33 -3.32
N THR A 113 17.49 -1.99 -2.54
CA THR A 113 17.14 -3.23 -1.83
C THR A 113 15.93 -3.06 -0.92
N SER A 114 15.87 -1.95 -0.16
CA SER A 114 14.71 -1.65 0.68
C SER A 114 13.47 -1.42 -0.16
N ALA A 115 13.59 -0.68 -1.28
CA ALA A 115 12.47 -0.41 -2.18
C ALA A 115 11.93 -1.68 -2.81
N SER A 116 12.80 -2.63 -3.18
CA SER A 116 12.39 -3.92 -3.74
C SER A 116 11.73 -4.76 -2.67
N GLY A 117 12.33 -4.87 -1.49
CA GLY A 117 11.73 -5.58 -0.36
C GLY A 117 10.34 -5.05 0.03
N LEU A 118 10.13 -3.73 0.04
CA LEU A 118 8.80 -3.15 0.28
C LEU A 118 7.82 -3.50 -0.86
N PHE A 119 8.23 -3.31 -2.12
CA PHE A 119 7.40 -3.62 -3.28
C PHE A 119 6.96 -5.09 -3.30
N ASP A 120 7.90 -6.01 -3.13
CA ASP A 120 7.65 -7.45 -3.09
C ASP A 120 6.75 -7.79 -1.89
N SER A 121 6.99 -7.19 -0.72
CA SER A 121 6.14 -7.37 0.46
C SER A 121 4.71 -6.89 0.23
N LEU A 122 4.50 -5.81 -0.54
CA LEU A 122 3.18 -5.30 -0.90
C LEU A 122 2.47 -6.19 -1.93
N LEU A 123 3.19 -6.92 -2.78
CA LEU A 123 2.60 -7.81 -3.78
C LEU A 123 2.51 -9.28 -3.36
N ALA A 124 3.28 -9.72 -2.36
CA ALA A 124 3.29 -11.10 -1.87
C ALA A 124 1.88 -11.71 -1.67
N GLY A 125 1.66 -12.91 -2.19
CA GLY A 125 0.35 -13.59 -2.09
C GLY A 125 -0.75 -13.00 -2.99
N SER A 126 -0.41 -12.06 -3.88
CA SER A 126 -1.29 -11.66 -4.99
C SER A 126 -0.83 -12.30 -6.31
N ASP A 127 -1.66 -12.16 -7.33
CA ASP A 127 -1.39 -12.52 -8.72
C ASP A 127 -0.23 -11.74 -9.37
N ARG A 128 0.21 -10.63 -8.74
CA ARG A 128 1.34 -9.80 -9.18
C ARG A 128 2.67 -10.11 -8.50
N ALA A 129 2.72 -11.10 -7.61
CA ALA A 129 3.92 -11.50 -6.87
C ALA A 129 4.95 -12.22 -7.74
#